data_AF-A0A1W9KVJ5-F1
#
_entry.id   AF-A0A1W9KVJ5-F1
#
_cell.length_a   1.000
_cell.length_b   1.000
_cell.length_c   1.000
_cell.angle_alpha   90.00
_cell.angle_beta   90.00
_cell.angle_gamma   90.00
#
_symmetry.space_group_name_H-M   'P 1'
#
loop_
_entity.id
_entity.type
_entity.pdbx_description
1 polymer ?
#
loop_
_entity_poly.entity_id
_entity_poly.type
_entity_poly.pdbx_seq_one_letter_code
_entity_poly.pdbx_strand_id
1 'polypeptide(L)'
;MPVVAQVGQRELLLAVQDGVITRQQAQALWARWASLASAVPQAPQPATVAPASGPRFSFTNTLYYFGGMVAIGAMSLFMRLSWDAFGAWGLMLLSAAYLLACLKVADHLKSRHLPIPAGILATLAVVLVPLLVWCFQHGMGWWPPGGPVSYSAYHTQINWRWLTLEFVTLAAGVVMLWRYRLPFMVMPIAITLWYLSMDVAHGLMVQGEHWDFYFMRDVTLVFGIATVAIALWVDARSRQAHEAEWRQDYAFWLYIFGTLMFWGGLSWRDSDSELGKAVYCLINLVLVFAGAAIGRRVFTVFGGLGVASYLGYLSYRVFGDSLGFAFVLTLLGLGVVALGIWWQRHEDDINAYFAAWLPAGLRPRQDL
;
A
#
# COMPACT_ATOMS: atom_id res chain seq x y z
N MET A 1 -31.69 32.05 23.20
CA MET A 1 -31.14 31.32 22.04
C MET A 1 -32.29 30.66 21.30
N PRO A 2 -32.40 30.74 19.96
CA PRO A 2 -33.46 30.05 19.24
C PRO A 2 -33.25 28.54 19.37
N VAL A 3 -34.29 27.83 19.83
CA VAL A 3 -34.28 26.36 19.90
C VAL A 3 -34.43 25.84 18.48
N VAL A 4 -33.44 25.09 17.99
CA VAL A 4 -33.49 24.44 16.69
C VAL A 4 -33.97 23.00 16.90
N ALA A 5 -35.19 22.70 16.51
CA ALA A 5 -35.72 21.34 16.51
C ALA A 5 -35.44 20.68 15.15
N GLN A 6 -34.82 19.50 15.16
CA GLN A 6 -34.72 18.66 13.96
C GLN A 6 -36.02 17.88 13.80
N VAL A 7 -36.71 18.07 12.67
CA VAL A 7 -38.02 17.44 12.38
C VAL A 7 -37.86 16.46 11.23
N GLY A 8 -38.11 15.18 11.48
CA GLY A 8 -38.14 14.11 10.48
C GLY A 8 -39.54 13.50 10.30
N GLN A 9 -39.61 12.42 9.52
CA GLN A 9 -40.89 11.71 9.28
C GLN A 9 -41.49 11.13 10.56
N ARG A 10 -40.65 10.72 11.51
CA ARG A 10 -41.09 10.12 12.77
C ARG A 10 -41.80 11.16 13.65
N GLU A 11 -41.26 12.37 13.73
CA GLU A 11 -41.82 13.47 14.52
C GLU A 11 -43.16 13.94 13.94
N LEU A 12 -43.31 13.95 12.60
CA LEU A 12 -44.59 14.21 11.94
C LEU A 12 -45.63 13.13 12.24
N LEU A 13 -45.23 11.85 12.27
CA LEU A 13 -46.14 10.76 12.61
C LEU A 13 -46.59 10.82 14.06
N LEU A 14 -45.72 11.22 14.98
CA LEU A 14 -46.08 11.47 16.38
C LEU A 14 -47.06 12.64 16.49
N ALA A 15 -46.82 13.75 15.78
CA ALA A 15 -47.75 14.88 15.75
C ALA A 15 -49.13 14.52 15.16
N VAL A 16 -49.20 13.53 14.26
CA VAL A 16 -50.46 12.96 13.76
C VAL A 16 -51.14 12.09 14.82
N GLN A 17 -50.38 11.27 15.55
CA GLN A 17 -50.91 10.44 16.63
C GLN A 17 -51.44 11.30 17.79
N ASP A 18 -50.75 12.40 18.10
CA ASP A 18 -51.14 13.37 19.12
C ASP A 18 -52.29 14.29 18.67
N GLY A 19 -52.78 14.13 17.43
CA GLY A 19 -53.91 14.90 16.88
C GLY A 19 -53.59 16.36 16.59
N VAL A 20 -52.32 16.77 16.65
CA VAL A 20 -51.87 18.15 16.40
C VAL A 20 -52.02 18.51 14.92
N ILE A 21 -51.81 17.54 14.03
CA ILE A 21 -51.99 17.69 12.57
C ILE A 21 -52.67 16.47 11.97
N THR A 22 -53.34 16.63 10.84
CA THR A 22 -53.92 15.49 10.11
C THR A 22 -52.87 14.77 9.26
N ARG A 23 -53.13 13.49 8.91
CA ARG A 23 -52.26 12.73 7.99
C ARG A 23 -52.02 13.46 6.66
N GLN A 24 -53.04 14.12 6.13
CA GLN A 24 -52.94 14.84 4.87
C GLN A 24 -52.04 16.07 4.99
N GLN A 25 -52.12 16.78 6.12
CA GLN A 25 -51.23 17.92 6.42
C GLN A 25 -49.78 17.47 6.60
N ALA A 26 -49.54 16.35 7.28
CA ALA A 26 -48.20 15.78 7.45
C ALA A 26 -47.55 15.42 6.10
N GLN A 27 -48.31 14.80 5.20
CA GLN A 27 -47.83 14.46 3.86
C GLN A 27 -47.54 15.71 3.01
N ALA A 28 -48.40 16.73 3.07
CA ALA A 28 -48.20 17.99 2.35
C ALA A 28 -46.97 18.76 2.86
N LEU A 29 -46.75 18.79 4.18
CA LEU A 29 -45.56 19.38 4.79
C LEU A 29 -44.29 18.63 4.37
N TRP A 30 -44.31 17.30 4.41
CA TRP A 30 -43.17 16.49 3.99
C TRP A 30 -42.82 16.70 2.52
N ALA A 31 -43.83 16.71 1.64
CA ALA A 31 -43.61 16.94 0.20
C ALA A 31 -43.00 18.33 -0.06
N ARG A 32 -43.44 19.36 0.67
CA ARG A 32 -42.91 20.72 0.56
C ARG A 32 -41.48 20.83 1.10
N TRP A 33 -41.15 20.19 2.21
CA TRP A 33 -39.79 20.22 2.74
C TRP A 33 -38.83 19.38 1.90
N ALA A 34 -39.28 18.24 1.36
CA ALA A 34 -38.49 17.43 0.44
C ALA A 34 -38.18 18.20 -0.86
N SER A 35 -39.14 18.98 -1.38
CA SER A 35 -38.92 19.82 -2.57
C SER A 35 -38.00 21.02 -2.27
N LEU A 36 -38.09 21.61 -1.08
CA LEU A 36 -37.15 22.65 -0.65
C LEU A 36 -35.73 22.10 -0.45
N ALA A 37 -35.58 20.89 0.11
CA ALA A 37 -34.30 20.22 0.26
C ALA A 37 -33.64 19.84 -1.08
N SER A 38 -34.43 19.67 -2.14
CA SER A 38 -33.94 19.43 -3.50
C SER A 38 -33.74 20.70 -4.33
N ALA A 39 -34.31 21.84 -3.91
CA ALA A 39 -34.15 23.15 -4.55
C ALA A 39 -33.00 23.99 -3.98
N VAL A 40 -32.50 23.68 -2.78
CA VAL A 40 -31.25 24.24 -2.27
C VAL A 40 -30.09 23.53 -2.99
N PRO A 41 -29.16 24.24 -3.68
CA PRO A 41 -27.94 23.63 -4.14
C PRO A 41 -27.29 23.02 -2.91
N GLN A 42 -27.11 21.70 -2.91
CA GLN A 42 -26.60 20.94 -1.77
C GLN A 42 -25.44 21.72 -1.14
N ALA A 43 -25.69 22.40 -0.02
CA ALA A 43 -24.62 22.70 0.91
C ALA A 43 -23.97 21.34 1.17
N PRO A 44 -22.65 21.20 1.00
CA PRO A 44 -22.01 19.91 1.10
C PRO A 44 -22.51 19.28 2.39
N GLN A 45 -23.22 18.16 2.25
CA GLN A 45 -23.49 17.28 3.38
C GLN A 45 -22.16 17.20 4.13
N PRO A 46 -22.11 17.35 5.47
CA PRO A 46 -20.94 16.85 6.17
C PRO A 46 -20.86 15.41 5.68
N ALA A 47 -19.86 15.16 4.83
CA ALA A 47 -19.64 13.84 4.32
C ALA A 47 -19.61 13.01 5.59
N THR A 48 -20.57 12.09 5.75
CA THR A 48 -20.23 10.83 6.39
C THR A 48 -18.91 10.51 5.75
N VAL A 49 -17.84 10.63 6.53
CA VAL A 49 -16.49 10.50 6.04
C VAL A 49 -16.47 9.05 5.61
N ALA A 50 -16.83 8.81 4.35
CA ALA A 50 -16.73 7.51 3.74
C ALA A 50 -15.27 7.17 4.01
N PRO A 51 -15.00 6.13 4.82
CA PRO A 51 -13.65 5.84 5.28
C PRO A 51 -12.85 5.78 4.01
N ALA A 52 -11.83 6.65 3.84
CA ALA A 52 -11.17 6.89 2.55
C ALA A 52 -10.88 5.54 1.90
N SER A 53 -11.78 5.16 0.99
CA SER A 53 -11.89 3.76 0.63
C SER A 53 -10.93 3.65 -0.53
N GLY A 54 -9.88 2.85 -0.32
CA GLY A 54 -9.05 2.40 -1.43
C GLY A 54 -9.92 1.80 -2.55
N PRO A 55 -9.33 1.49 -3.71
CA PRO A 55 -10.06 0.99 -4.86
C PRO A 55 -10.96 -0.18 -4.44
N ARG A 56 -12.29 0.01 -4.50
CA ARG A 56 -13.25 -1.05 -4.18
C ARG A 56 -13.10 -2.14 -5.24
N PHE A 57 -13.13 -3.41 -4.82
CA PHE A 57 -13.17 -4.52 -5.75
C PHE A 57 -14.46 -4.40 -6.58
N SER A 58 -14.31 -4.03 -7.85
CA SER A 58 -15.38 -3.76 -8.80
C SER A 58 -14.94 -4.31 -10.14
N PHE A 59 -15.89 -4.83 -10.92
CA PHE A 59 -15.62 -5.37 -12.25
C PHE A 59 -14.85 -4.36 -13.13
N THR A 60 -15.20 -3.08 -13.05
CA THR A 60 -14.52 -1.99 -13.76
C THR A 60 -13.05 -1.84 -13.33
N ASN A 61 -12.78 -1.91 -12.02
CA ASN A 61 -11.40 -1.86 -11.50
C ASN A 61 -10.63 -3.12 -11.91
N THR A 62 -11.27 -4.29 -11.89
CA THR A 62 -10.68 -5.55 -12.37
C THR A 62 -10.26 -5.44 -13.84
N LEU A 63 -11.11 -4.86 -14.71
CA LEU A 63 -10.77 -4.60 -16.11
C LEU A 63 -9.56 -3.66 -16.25
N TYR A 64 -9.50 -2.59 -15.46
CA TYR A 64 -8.36 -1.67 -15.49
C TYR A 64 -7.06 -2.33 -15.03
N TYR A 65 -7.09 -3.07 -13.92
CA TYR A 65 -5.91 -3.78 -13.43
C TYR A 65 -5.49 -4.93 -14.35
N PHE A 66 -6.46 -5.66 -14.91
CA PHE A 66 -6.20 -6.71 -15.90
C PHE A 66 -5.57 -6.13 -17.17
N GLY A 67 -6.11 -5.04 -17.71
CA GLY A 67 -5.51 -4.33 -18.84
C GLY A 67 -4.09 -3.86 -18.54
N GLY A 68 -3.84 -3.35 -17.32
CA GLY A 68 -2.49 -3.01 -16.85
C GLY A 68 -1.54 -4.21 -16.83
N MET A 69 -1.97 -5.37 -16.33
CA MET A 69 -1.16 -6.59 -16.34
C MET A 69 -0.86 -7.07 -17.76
N VAL A 70 -1.84 -7.01 -18.67
CA VAL A 70 -1.64 -7.34 -20.09
C VAL A 70 -0.61 -6.40 -20.73
N ALA A 71 -0.68 -5.10 -20.43
CA ALA A 71 0.29 -4.13 -20.91
C ALA A 71 1.71 -4.41 -20.40
N ILE A 72 1.87 -4.75 -19.11
CA ILE A 72 3.18 -5.14 -18.54
C ILE A 72 3.71 -6.43 -19.18
N GLY A 73 2.84 -7.41 -19.43
CA GLY A 73 3.21 -8.64 -20.14
C GLY A 73 3.67 -8.38 -21.58
N ALA A 74 2.94 -7.52 -22.30
CA ALA A 74 3.30 -7.09 -23.65
C ALA A 74 4.64 -6.35 -23.66
N MET A 75 4.89 -5.47 -22.69
CA MET A 75 6.15 -4.75 -22.49
C MET A 75 7.34 -5.72 -22.35
N SER A 76 7.17 -6.80 -21.58
CA SER A 76 8.22 -7.80 -21.35
C SER A 76 8.58 -8.59 -22.62
N LEU A 77 7.58 -8.90 -23.46
CA LEU A 77 7.80 -9.52 -24.76
C LEU A 77 8.44 -8.54 -25.75
N PHE A 78 7.94 -7.30 -25.75
CA PHE A 78 8.44 -6.22 -26.57
C PHE A 78 9.93 -5.97 -26.31
N MET A 79 10.37 -5.90 -25.05
CA MET A 79 11.78 -5.72 -24.69
C MET A 79 12.70 -6.81 -25.26
N ARG A 80 12.26 -8.08 -25.28
CA ARG A 80 13.05 -9.17 -25.85
C ARG A 80 13.18 -9.04 -27.37
N LEU A 81 12.08 -8.78 -28.06
CA LEU A 81 12.04 -8.74 -29.53
C LEU A 81 12.68 -7.47 -30.12
N SER A 82 12.63 -6.36 -29.39
CA SER A 82 12.98 -5.04 -29.94
C SER A 82 14.46 -4.73 -29.85
N TRP A 83 15.18 -5.34 -28.91
CA TRP A 83 16.62 -5.18 -28.81
C TRP A 83 17.31 -5.68 -30.09
N ASP A 84 16.95 -6.87 -30.54
CA ASP A 84 17.53 -7.51 -31.72
C ASP A 84 17.21 -6.74 -33.02
N ALA A 85 16.07 -6.05 -33.06
CA ALA A 85 15.59 -5.35 -34.25
C ALA A 85 16.09 -3.89 -34.36
N PHE A 86 16.16 -3.15 -33.24
CA PHE A 86 16.31 -1.68 -33.28
C PHE A 86 17.56 -1.15 -32.55
N GLY A 87 18.27 -2.00 -31.80
CA GLY A 87 19.40 -1.59 -30.97
C GLY A 87 19.03 -0.52 -29.91
N ALA A 88 20.05 0.06 -29.27
CA ALA A 88 19.87 0.98 -28.16
C ALA A 88 19.09 2.27 -28.53
N TRP A 89 19.48 2.95 -29.62
CA TRP A 89 18.87 4.23 -30.01
C TRP A 89 17.43 4.09 -30.51
N GLY A 90 17.11 3.05 -31.28
CA GLY A 90 15.74 2.81 -31.74
C GLY A 90 14.81 2.44 -30.58
N LEU A 91 15.29 1.63 -29.63
CA LEU A 91 14.53 1.29 -28.43
C LEU A 91 14.32 2.50 -27.52
N MET A 92 15.30 3.41 -27.44
CA MET A 92 15.16 4.68 -26.72
C MET A 92 14.05 5.55 -27.30
N LEU A 93 14.07 5.78 -28.62
CA LEU A 93 13.07 6.63 -29.29
C LEU A 93 11.66 6.09 -29.12
N LEU A 94 11.49 4.78 -29.26
CA LEU A 94 10.20 4.15 -29.10
C LEU A 94 9.70 4.18 -27.65
N SER A 95 10.59 3.94 -26.69
CA SER A 95 10.26 4.04 -25.27
C SER A 95 9.88 5.47 -24.89
N ALA A 96 10.55 6.47 -25.48
CA ALA A 96 10.25 7.88 -25.26
C ALA A 96 8.89 8.25 -25.86
N ALA A 97 8.60 7.77 -27.07
CA ALA A 97 7.29 7.96 -27.69
C ALA A 97 6.17 7.32 -26.85
N TYR A 98 6.39 6.10 -26.34
CA TYR A 98 5.43 5.39 -25.51
C TYR A 98 5.21 6.08 -24.16
N LEU A 99 6.28 6.55 -23.52
CA LEU A 99 6.22 7.35 -22.30
C LEU A 99 5.40 8.62 -22.51
N LEU A 100 5.70 9.39 -23.56
CA LEU A 100 4.99 10.63 -23.88
C LEU A 100 3.51 10.37 -24.19
N ALA A 101 3.20 9.29 -24.92
CA ALA A 101 1.83 8.88 -25.19
C ALA A 101 1.09 8.55 -23.88
N CYS A 102 1.69 7.76 -22.99
CA CYS A 102 1.12 7.42 -21.69
C CYS A 102 0.85 8.67 -20.84
N LEU A 103 1.79 9.63 -20.79
CA LEU A 103 1.60 10.88 -20.05
C LEU A 103 0.47 11.74 -20.63
N LYS A 104 0.40 11.89 -21.95
CA LYS A 104 -0.69 12.64 -22.60
C LYS A 104 -2.06 12.04 -22.31
N VAL A 105 -2.18 10.72 -22.39
CA VAL A 105 -3.43 10.03 -22.09
C VAL A 105 -3.73 10.08 -20.59
N ALA A 106 -2.73 9.96 -19.72
CA ALA A 106 -2.90 10.12 -18.27
C ALA A 106 -3.42 11.52 -17.90
N ASP A 107 -2.87 12.57 -18.50
CA ASP A 107 -3.35 13.94 -18.33
C ASP A 107 -4.79 14.11 -18.84
N HIS A 108 -5.13 13.51 -19.99
CA HIS A 108 -6.49 13.52 -20.51
C HIS A 108 -7.47 12.79 -19.60
N LEU A 109 -7.11 11.62 -19.07
CA LEU A 109 -7.98 10.86 -18.16
C LEU A 109 -8.13 11.55 -16.81
N LYS A 110 -7.05 12.19 -16.31
CA LYS A 110 -7.11 12.97 -15.08
C LYS A 110 -8.05 14.16 -15.21
N SER A 111 -8.02 14.88 -16.34
CA SER A 111 -8.95 16.00 -16.59
C SER A 111 -10.41 15.55 -16.75
N ARG A 112 -10.65 14.27 -17.04
CA ARG A 112 -11.96 13.63 -17.09
C ARG A 112 -12.41 13.02 -15.75
N HIS A 113 -11.70 13.27 -14.65
CA HIS A 113 -11.97 12.71 -13.33
C HIS A 113 -11.92 11.17 -13.27
N LEU A 114 -11.03 10.55 -14.05
CA LEU A 114 -10.76 9.11 -14.03
C LEU A 114 -9.39 8.82 -13.38
N PRO A 115 -9.25 8.92 -12.04
CA PRO A 115 -7.96 8.87 -11.36
C PRO A 115 -7.29 7.49 -11.40
N ILE A 116 -8.07 6.40 -11.43
CA ILE A 116 -7.55 5.02 -11.47
C ILE A 116 -6.80 4.75 -12.78
N PRO A 117 -7.43 4.87 -13.97
CA PRO A 117 -6.73 4.61 -15.22
C PRO A 117 -5.64 5.67 -15.51
N ALA A 118 -5.82 6.92 -15.07
CA ALA A 118 -4.75 7.93 -15.14
C ALA A 118 -3.52 7.51 -14.32
N GLY A 119 -3.71 6.97 -13.11
CA GLY A 119 -2.64 6.46 -12.27
C GLY A 119 -1.90 5.27 -12.87
N ILE A 120 -2.62 4.36 -13.53
CA ILE A 120 -2.04 3.21 -14.23
C ILE A 120 -1.15 3.69 -15.38
N LEU A 121 -1.62 4.60 -16.23
CA LEU A 121 -0.82 5.11 -17.35
C LEU A 121 0.36 5.98 -16.91
N ALA A 122 0.19 6.81 -15.88
CA ALA A 122 1.31 7.56 -15.30
C ALA A 122 2.36 6.61 -14.68
N THR A 123 1.93 5.51 -14.07
CA THR A 123 2.83 4.47 -13.54
C THR A 123 3.57 3.75 -14.68
N LEU A 124 2.87 3.42 -15.76
CA LEU A 124 3.50 2.84 -16.95
C LEU A 124 4.58 3.78 -17.51
N ALA A 125 4.33 5.09 -17.54
CA ALA A 125 5.34 6.07 -17.93
C ALA A 125 6.58 6.06 -17.03
N VAL A 126 6.42 5.91 -15.70
CA VAL A 126 7.55 5.80 -14.76
C VAL A 126 8.33 4.50 -14.97
N VAL A 127 7.65 3.38 -15.22
CA VAL A 127 8.29 2.07 -15.45
C VAL A 127 9.11 2.03 -16.76
N LEU A 128 8.87 2.96 -17.70
CA LEU A 128 9.67 3.12 -18.92
C LEU A 128 10.98 3.88 -18.72
N VAL A 129 11.10 4.64 -17.63
CA VAL A 129 12.29 5.44 -17.31
C VAL A 129 13.58 4.60 -17.22
N PRO A 130 13.64 3.47 -16.49
CA PRO A 130 14.88 2.68 -16.41
C PRO A 130 15.31 2.17 -17.78
N LEU A 131 14.38 1.76 -18.64
CA LEU A 131 14.68 1.35 -20.02
C LEU A 131 15.27 2.50 -20.83
N LEU A 132 14.68 3.69 -20.74
CA LEU A 132 15.17 4.89 -21.43
C LEU A 132 16.59 5.26 -21.02
N VAL A 133 16.85 5.28 -19.72
CA VAL A 133 18.17 5.63 -19.16
C VAL A 133 19.19 4.57 -19.58
N TRP A 134 18.83 3.29 -19.54
CA TRP A 134 19.69 2.20 -19.99
C TRP A 134 20.04 2.34 -21.47
N CYS A 135 19.05 2.52 -22.35
CA CYS A 135 19.29 2.71 -23.78
C CYS A 135 20.19 3.93 -24.04
N PHE A 136 20.00 5.02 -23.31
CA PHE A 136 20.84 6.21 -23.40
C PHE A 136 22.29 5.94 -22.95
N GLN A 137 22.48 5.28 -21.81
CA GLN A 137 23.81 4.91 -21.32
C GLN A 137 24.54 3.96 -22.28
N HIS A 138 23.84 2.99 -22.85
CA HIS A 138 24.38 2.09 -23.88
C HIS A 138 24.74 2.84 -25.17
N GLY A 139 23.83 3.68 -25.66
CA GLY A 139 24.05 4.47 -26.87
C GLY A 139 25.22 5.46 -26.76
N MET A 140 25.46 5.99 -25.56
CA MET A 140 26.58 6.90 -25.24
C MET A 140 27.88 6.17 -24.87
N GLY A 141 27.86 4.84 -24.74
CA GLY A 141 29.02 4.07 -24.28
C GLY A 141 29.36 4.28 -22.79
N TRP A 142 28.43 4.80 -21.99
CA TRP A 142 28.59 5.01 -20.55
C TRP A 142 28.24 3.77 -19.73
N TRP A 143 27.71 2.72 -20.37
CA TRP A 143 27.40 1.48 -19.69
C TRP A 143 28.69 0.83 -19.14
N PRO A 144 28.78 0.51 -17.84
CA PRO A 144 30.02 0.03 -17.26
C PRO A 144 30.48 -1.31 -17.88
N PRO A 145 31.79 -1.49 -18.14
CA PRO A 145 32.31 -2.69 -18.77
C PRO A 145 31.98 -3.95 -17.95
N GLY A 146 31.69 -5.06 -18.65
CA GLY A 146 31.26 -6.32 -18.04
C GLY A 146 29.82 -6.31 -17.50
N GLY A 147 29.03 -5.27 -17.78
CA GLY A 147 27.60 -5.25 -17.45
C GLY A 147 26.77 -6.13 -18.40
N PRO A 148 25.54 -6.52 -18.01
CA PRO A 148 24.67 -7.32 -18.86
C PRO A 148 24.40 -6.67 -20.21
N VAL A 149 24.42 -7.47 -21.27
CA VAL A 149 24.22 -7.02 -22.66
C VAL A 149 22.74 -6.77 -22.97
N SER A 150 21.83 -7.41 -22.23
CA SER A 150 20.38 -7.28 -22.41
C SER A 150 19.74 -6.64 -21.18
N TYR A 151 18.82 -5.70 -21.42
CA TYR A 151 17.97 -5.12 -20.37
C TYR A 151 17.15 -6.17 -19.61
N SER A 152 16.84 -7.32 -20.22
CA SER A 152 16.10 -8.40 -19.53
C SER A 152 16.78 -8.88 -18.25
N ALA A 153 18.10 -8.71 -18.13
CA ALA A 153 18.86 -9.01 -16.93
C ALA A 153 18.55 -8.09 -15.74
N TYR A 154 17.95 -6.93 -15.97
CA TYR A 154 17.56 -5.98 -14.92
C TYR A 154 16.62 -6.60 -13.87
N HIS A 155 15.77 -7.56 -14.27
CA HIS A 155 14.84 -8.22 -13.36
C HIS A 155 15.32 -9.59 -12.86
N THR A 156 16.46 -10.09 -13.33
CA THR A 156 16.95 -11.44 -13.01
C THR A 156 18.32 -11.46 -12.36
N GLN A 157 19.09 -10.36 -12.46
CA GLN A 157 20.44 -10.27 -11.94
C GLN A 157 20.59 -9.04 -11.03
N ILE A 158 20.99 -9.30 -9.79
CA ILE A 158 21.39 -8.26 -8.84
C ILE A 158 22.77 -7.75 -9.26
N ASN A 159 22.88 -6.45 -9.57
CA ASN A 159 24.13 -5.84 -10.05
C ASN A 159 24.16 -4.35 -9.73
N TRP A 160 25.25 -3.90 -9.11
CA TRP A 160 25.44 -2.50 -8.76
C TRP A 160 25.35 -1.53 -9.95
N ARG A 161 25.60 -2.01 -11.19
CA ARG A 161 25.51 -1.18 -12.41
C ARG A 161 24.09 -0.67 -12.68
N TRP A 162 23.07 -1.31 -12.11
CA TRP A 162 21.68 -0.89 -12.22
C TRP A 162 21.34 0.30 -11.33
N LEU A 163 22.15 0.62 -10.31
CA LEU A 163 21.91 1.71 -9.35
C LEU A 163 21.58 3.04 -10.05
N THR A 164 22.27 3.35 -11.16
CA THR A 164 21.98 4.58 -11.92
C THR A 164 20.57 4.61 -12.49
N LEU A 165 20.05 3.46 -12.96
CA LEU A 165 18.68 3.36 -13.46
C LEU A 165 17.68 3.52 -12.32
N GLU A 166 17.95 2.89 -11.17
CA GLU A 166 17.09 2.93 -10.00
C GLU A 166 16.99 4.34 -9.42
N PHE A 167 18.11 5.05 -9.27
CA PHE A 167 18.09 6.44 -8.79
C PHE A 167 17.32 7.37 -9.72
N VAL A 168 17.50 7.25 -11.04
CA VAL A 168 16.77 8.07 -12.01
C VAL A 168 15.28 7.71 -12.00
N THR A 169 14.94 6.42 -11.89
CA THR A 169 13.55 5.95 -11.81
C THR A 169 12.88 6.42 -10.52
N LEU A 170 13.60 6.39 -9.40
CA LEU A 170 13.13 6.88 -8.11
C LEU A 170 12.87 8.39 -8.17
N ALA A 171 13.80 9.16 -8.73
CA ALA A 171 13.64 10.60 -8.93
C ALA A 171 12.44 10.91 -9.85
N ALA A 172 12.32 10.21 -10.97
CA ALA A 172 11.18 10.36 -11.88
C ALA A 172 9.86 9.99 -11.20
N GLY A 173 9.83 8.90 -10.41
CA GLY A 173 8.68 8.49 -9.62
C GLY A 173 8.24 9.56 -8.63
N VAL A 174 9.18 10.19 -7.91
CA VAL A 174 8.89 11.29 -6.97
C VAL A 174 8.35 12.53 -7.70
N VAL A 175 8.97 12.93 -8.82
CA VAL A 175 8.49 14.07 -9.63
C VAL A 175 7.09 13.80 -10.17
N MET A 176 6.85 12.59 -10.66
CA MET A 176 5.55 12.18 -11.21
C MET A 176 4.49 12.09 -10.12
N LEU A 177 4.84 11.59 -8.92
CA LEU A 177 3.96 11.61 -7.75
C LEU A 177 3.58 13.04 -7.36
N TRP A 178 4.53 13.98 -7.37
CA TRP A 178 4.25 15.39 -7.08
C TRP A 178 3.33 16.05 -8.14
N ARG A 179 3.50 15.69 -9.42
CA ARG A 179 2.72 16.23 -10.54
C ARG A 179 1.30 15.67 -10.64
N TYR A 180 1.11 14.39 -10.36
CA TYR A 180 -0.18 13.71 -10.52
C TYR A 180 -0.93 13.52 -9.21
N ARG A 181 -0.24 13.39 -8.08
CA ARG A 181 -0.84 13.22 -6.74
C ARG A 181 -1.85 12.07 -6.72
N LEU A 182 -1.42 10.92 -7.21
CA LEU A 182 -2.20 9.69 -7.25
C LEU A 182 -1.49 8.63 -6.40
N PRO A 183 -2.16 8.03 -5.39
CA PRO A 183 -1.55 7.05 -4.49
C PRO A 183 -0.95 5.83 -5.19
N PHE A 184 -1.53 5.44 -6.32
CA PHE A 184 -1.03 4.30 -7.11
C PHE A 184 0.41 4.51 -7.60
N MET A 185 0.85 5.76 -7.76
CA MET A 185 2.21 6.08 -8.23
C MET A 185 3.29 5.85 -7.18
N VAL A 186 2.90 5.60 -5.94
CA VAL A 186 3.85 5.16 -4.90
C VAL A 186 4.30 3.71 -5.14
N MET A 187 3.54 2.92 -5.91
CA MET A 187 3.89 1.54 -6.25
C MET A 187 5.27 1.42 -6.95
N PRO A 188 5.55 2.10 -8.08
CA PRO A 188 6.87 2.00 -8.72
C PRO A 188 7.99 2.53 -7.82
N ILE A 189 7.73 3.54 -6.98
CA ILE A 189 8.70 4.05 -5.99
C ILE A 189 9.05 2.95 -4.98
N ALA A 190 8.04 2.29 -4.42
CA ALA A 190 8.21 1.22 -3.43
C ALA A 190 8.94 0.00 -4.00
N ILE A 191 8.62 -0.40 -5.25
CA ILE A 191 9.35 -1.48 -5.95
C ILE A 191 10.79 -1.09 -6.21
N THR A 192 11.04 0.14 -6.68
CA THR A 192 12.40 0.63 -6.94
C THR A 192 13.23 0.68 -5.67
N LEU A 193 12.65 1.08 -4.54
CA LEU A 193 13.33 1.04 -3.23
C LEU A 193 13.72 -0.39 -2.82
N TRP A 194 12.88 -1.37 -3.17
CA TRP A 194 13.19 -2.77 -2.91
C TRP A 194 14.35 -3.27 -3.79
N TYR A 195 14.34 -2.97 -5.09
CA TYR A 195 15.47 -3.34 -5.96
C TYR A 195 16.76 -2.65 -5.53
N LEU A 196 16.67 -1.36 -5.20
CA LEU A 196 17.77 -0.56 -4.69
C LEU A 196 18.40 -1.19 -3.44
N SER A 197 17.61 -1.78 -2.54
CA SER A 197 18.16 -2.47 -1.37
C SER A 197 19.09 -3.64 -1.74
N MET A 198 18.74 -4.39 -2.80
CA MET A 198 19.51 -5.54 -3.26
C MET A 198 20.76 -5.10 -4.03
N ASP A 199 20.62 -4.12 -4.91
CA ASP A 199 21.74 -3.62 -5.73
C ASP A 199 22.73 -2.78 -4.91
N VAL A 200 22.27 -2.05 -3.89
CA VAL A 200 23.15 -1.40 -2.91
C VAL A 200 23.90 -2.43 -2.07
N ALA A 201 23.24 -3.50 -1.61
CA ALA A 201 23.91 -4.57 -0.88
C ALA A 201 25.04 -5.17 -1.72
N HIS A 202 24.76 -5.51 -2.98
CA HIS A 202 25.77 -6.02 -3.91
C HIS A 202 26.87 -4.98 -4.21
N GLY A 203 26.51 -3.70 -4.37
CA GLY A 203 27.48 -2.61 -4.60
C GLY A 203 28.46 -2.41 -3.44
N LEU A 204 27.98 -2.49 -2.20
CA LEU A 204 28.82 -2.41 -1.00
C LEU A 204 29.76 -3.61 -0.86
N MET A 205 29.38 -4.77 -1.43
CA MET A 205 30.19 -5.98 -1.43
C MET A 205 31.27 -6.04 -2.52
N VAL A 206 31.35 -5.09 -3.46
CA VAL A 206 32.29 -5.16 -4.60
C VAL A 206 33.78 -5.24 -4.17
N GLN A 207 34.11 -5.13 -2.87
CA GLN A 207 35.43 -5.43 -2.32
C GLN A 207 35.67 -6.89 -1.88
N GLY A 208 34.69 -7.80 -1.95
CA GLY A 208 34.85 -9.21 -1.57
C GLY A 208 34.21 -10.16 -2.59
N GLU A 209 34.96 -11.17 -3.06
CA GLU A 209 34.52 -12.18 -4.03
C GLU A 209 33.39 -13.12 -3.54
N HIS A 210 32.80 -12.89 -2.37
CA HIS A 210 31.85 -13.81 -1.76
C HIS A 210 30.44 -13.21 -1.73
N TRP A 211 29.51 -13.90 -2.39
CA TRP A 211 28.07 -13.68 -2.23
C TRP A 211 27.69 -13.97 -0.77
N ASP A 212 27.72 -12.94 0.08
CA ASP A 212 27.35 -13.07 1.49
C ASP A 212 25.84 -12.89 1.67
N PHE A 213 25.12 -14.01 1.62
CA PHE A 213 23.68 -14.03 1.85
C PHE A 213 23.29 -13.32 3.16
N TYR A 214 24.10 -13.43 4.21
CA TYR A 214 23.81 -12.84 5.52
C TYR A 214 23.83 -11.31 5.48
N PHE A 215 24.82 -10.73 4.80
CA PHE A 215 24.89 -9.27 4.64
C PHE A 215 23.75 -8.75 3.75
N MET A 216 23.43 -9.42 2.64
CA MET A 216 22.29 -8.99 1.79
C MET A 216 20.96 -9.02 2.54
N ARG A 217 20.75 -10.06 3.36
CA ARG A 217 19.60 -10.17 4.26
C ARG A 217 19.56 -8.99 5.23
N ASP A 218 20.68 -8.66 5.86
CA ASP A 218 20.74 -7.58 6.87
C ASP A 218 20.55 -6.20 6.24
N VAL A 219 21.09 -5.94 5.04
CA VAL A 219 20.81 -4.71 4.28
C VAL A 219 19.32 -4.63 3.94
N THR A 220 18.72 -5.71 3.45
CA THR A 220 17.28 -5.76 3.12
C THR A 220 16.43 -5.50 4.37
N LEU A 221 16.81 -6.06 5.53
CA LEU A 221 16.15 -5.81 6.81
C LEU A 221 16.18 -4.32 7.18
N VAL A 222 17.34 -3.68 7.12
CA VAL A 222 17.52 -2.25 7.45
C VAL A 222 16.75 -1.36 6.48
N PHE A 223 16.80 -1.65 5.17
CA PHE A 223 16.00 -0.95 4.17
C PHE A 223 14.50 -1.13 4.40
N GLY A 224 14.07 -2.31 4.82
CA GLY A 224 12.69 -2.58 5.22
C GLY A 224 12.23 -1.69 6.38
N ILE A 225 13.03 -1.61 7.45
CA ILE A 225 12.76 -0.73 8.60
C ILE A 225 12.71 0.74 8.16
N ALA A 226 13.68 1.19 7.36
CA ALA A 226 13.71 2.56 6.86
C ALA A 226 12.47 2.88 6.00
N THR A 227 12.07 1.95 5.13
CA THR A 227 10.88 2.10 4.27
C THR A 227 9.59 2.13 5.08
N VAL A 228 9.49 1.31 6.14
CA VAL A 228 8.36 1.34 7.08
C VAL A 228 8.33 2.67 7.85
N ALA A 229 9.48 3.19 8.29
CA ALA A 229 9.55 4.49 8.96
C ALA A 229 9.11 5.64 8.02
N ILE A 230 9.53 5.61 6.76
CA ILE A 230 9.06 6.55 5.73
C ILE A 230 7.55 6.37 5.52
N ALA A 231 7.04 5.14 5.47
CA ALA A 231 5.61 4.88 5.34
C ALA A 231 4.81 5.48 6.50
N LEU A 232 5.26 5.31 7.74
CA LEU A 232 4.65 5.91 8.94
C LEU A 232 4.65 7.44 8.86
N TRP A 233 5.75 8.04 8.44
CA TRP A 233 5.86 9.48 8.26
C TRP A 233 4.92 10.01 7.16
N VAL A 234 4.87 9.34 6.01
CA VAL A 234 3.95 9.66 4.90
C VAL A 234 2.50 9.50 5.35
N ASP A 235 2.16 8.42 6.07
CA ASP A 235 0.81 8.15 6.58
C ASP A 235 0.35 9.25 7.54
N ALA A 236 1.19 9.62 8.51
CA ALA A 236 0.90 10.69 9.45
C ALA A 236 0.71 12.05 8.74
N ARG A 237 1.60 12.38 7.78
CA ARG A 237 1.52 13.62 7.00
C ARG A 237 0.27 13.67 6.12
N SER A 238 -0.04 12.59 5.42
CA SER A 238 -1.23 12.48 4.55
C SER A 238 -2.51 12.63 5.36
N ARG A 239 -2.59 12.03 6.55
CA ARG A 239 -3.77 12.17 7.43
C ARG A 239 -3.98 13.59 7.94
N GLN A 240 -2.90 14.32 8.18
CA GLN A 240 -2.93 15.71 8.66
C GLN A 240 -3.06 16.76 7.54
N ALA A 241 -3.00 16.35 6.26
CA ALA A 241 -3.04 17.28 5.15
C ALA A 241 -4.41 17.98 5.05
N HIS A 242 -4.40 19.30 4.88
CA HIS A 242 -5.62 20.10 4.70
C HIS A 242 -6.26 19.86 3.32
N GLU A 243 -5.45 19.62 2.29
CA GLU A 243 -5.90 19.40 0.93
C GLU A 243 -6.46 17.99 0.73
N ALA A 244 -7.64 17.88 0.11
CA ALA A 244 -8.31 16.60 -0.14
C ALA A 244 -7.50 15.63 -1.01
N GLU A 245 -6.67 16.13 -1.94
CA GLU A 245 -5.80 15.31 -2.78
C GLU A 245 -4.71 14.57 -1.97
N TRP A 246 -4.25 15.17 -0.87
CA TRP A 246 -3.18 14.64 -0.03
C TRP A 246 -3.66 13.75 1.12
N ARG A 247 -4.97 13.77 1.43
CA ARG A 247 -5.62 12.89 2.45
C ARG A 247 -5.86 11.44 2.00
N GLN A 248 -5.31 11.06 0.85
CA GLN A 248 -5.40 9.71 0.31
C GLN A 248 -4.31 8.80 0.90
N ASP A 249 -4.43 7.48 0.70
CA ASP A 249 -3.50 6.51 1.30
C ASP A 249 -2.24 6.31 0.44
N TYR A 250 -1.31 7.27 0.51
CA TYR A 250 -0.02 7.19 -0.18
C TYR A 250 0.94 6.16 0.45
N ALA A 251 0.78 5.86 1.74
CA ALA A 251 1.68 4.96 2.45
C ALA A 251 1.43 3.47 2.16
N PHE A 252 0.28 3.12 1.57
CA PHE A 252 -0.12 1.73 1.31
C PHE A 252 0.97 0.86 0.67
N TRP A 253 1.54 1.29 -0.45
CA TRP A 253 2.56 0.52 -1.17
C TRP A 253 3.89 0.47 -0.41
N LEU A 254 4.27 1.55 0.29
CA LEU A 254 5.46 1.58 1.13
C LEU A 254 5.33 0.61 2.30
N TYR A 255 4.15 0.50 2.92
CA TYR A 255 3.91 -0.51 3.95
C TYR A 255 4.05 -1.93 3.42
N ILE A 256 3.51 -2.24 2.24
CA ILE A 256 3.62 -3.58 1.65
C ILE A 256 5.09 -3.95 1.42
N PHE A 257 5.82 -3.15 0.63
CA PHE A 257 7.20 -3.50 0.27
C PHE A 257 8.17 -3.32 1.43
N GLY A 258 7.97 -2.31 2.28
CA GLY A 258 8.75 -2.12 3.50
C GLY A 258 8.60 -3.28 4.47
N THR A 259 7.36 -3.73 4.72
CA THR A 259 7.10 -4.90 5.58
C THR A 259 7.62 -6.17 4.94
N LEU A 260 7.49 -6.35 3.62
CA LEU A 260 8.03 -7.50 2.91
C LEU A 260 9.55 -7.60 3.08
N MET A 261 10.28 -6.50 2.88
CA MET A 261 11.73 -6.44 3.08
C MET A 261 12.13 -6.72 4.54
N PHE A 262 11.48 -6.03 5.48
CA PHE A 262 11.74 -6.19 6.90
C PHE A 262 11.46 -7.63 7.38
N TRP A 263 10.25 -8.13 7.11
CA TRP A 263 9.83 -9.46 7.52
C TRP A 263 10.61 -10.54 6.79
N GLY A 264 10.89 -10.37 5.49
CA GLY A 264 11.72 -11.29 4.71
C GLY A 264 13.14 -11.41 5.29
N GLY A 265 13.79 -10.28 5.56
CA GLY A 265 15.10 -10.25 6.20
C GLY A 265 15.11 -10.84 7.61
N LEU A 266 14.03 -10.60 8.38
CA LEU A 266 13.88 -11.14 9.73
C LEU A 266 13.67 -12.66 9.73
N SER A 267 12.79 -13.17 8.87
CA SER A 267 12.41 -14.60 8.80
C SER A 267 13.52 -15.49 8.27
N TRP A 268 14.43 -14.95 7.46
CA TRP A 268 15.62 -15.66 6.98
C TRP A 268 16.82 -15.49 7.92
N ARG A 269 16.60 -14.93 9.11
CA ARG A 269 17.65 -14.84 10.12
C ARG A 269 17.76 -16.16 10.88
N ASP A 270 18.90 -16.83 10.71
CA ASP A 270 19.20 -18.04 11.46
C ASP A 270 19.07 -17.79 12.96
N SER A 271 18.27 -18.64 13.59
CA SER A 271 18.02 -18.65 15.02
C SER A 271 18.46 -20.01 15.55
N ASP A 272 19.76 -20.21 15.70
CA ASP A 272 20.32 -21.48 16.19
C ASP A 272 19.87 -21.81 17.63
N SER A 273 19.38 -20.81 18.36
CA SER A 273 18.84 -20.95 19.71
C SER A 273 17.31 -20.92 19.75
N GLU A 274 16.73 -21.68 20.70
CA GLU A 274 15.29 -21.60 21.02
C GLU A 274 14.89 -20.21 21.52
N LEU A 275 15.80 -19.48 22.17
CA LEU A 275 15.61 -18.08 22.55
C LEU A 275 15.44 -17.19 21.31
N GLY A 276 16.26 -17.37 20.28
CA GLY A 276 16.13 -16.63 19.02
C GLY A 276 14.77 -16.84 18.36
N LYS A 277 14.27 -18.09 18.35
CA LYS A 277 12.95 -18.42 17.82
C LYS A 277 11.81 -17.85 18.66
N ALA A 278 11.96 -17.83 19.99
CA ALA A 278 11.00 -17.19 20.89
C ALA A 278 10.95 -15.66 20.67
N VAL A 279 12.12 -15.01 20.50
CA VAL A 279 12.21 -13.59 20.15
C VAL A 279 11.57 -13.32 18.78
N TYR A 280 11.79 -14.18 17.78
CA TYR A 280 11.12 -14.08 16.48
C TYR A 280 9.60 -14.15 16.63
N CYS A 281 9.07 -15.08 17.43
CA CYS A 281 7.65 -15.15 17.73
C CYS A 281 7.13 -13.87 18.41
N LEU A 282 7.88 -13.35 19.39
CA LEU A 282 7.54 -12.11 20.09
C LEU A 282 7.49 -10.90 19.13
N ILE A 283 8.46 -10.76 18.23
CA ILE A 283 8.45 -9.69 17.21
C ILE A 283 7.21 -9.81 16.33
N ASN A 284 6.86 -11.02 15.90
CA ASN A 284 5.67 -11.24 15.07
C ASN A 284 4.36 -10.98 15.82
N LEU A 285 4.29 -11.30 17.12
CA LEU A 285 3.16 -10.89 17.97
C LEU A 285 3.05 -9.37 18.06
N VAL A 286 4.17 -8.67 18.26
CA VAL A 286 4.21 -7.20 18.25
C VAL A 286 3.72 -6.66 16.91
N LEU A 287 4.10 -7.25 15.77
CA LEU A 287 3.57 -6.86 14.45
C LEU A 287 2.05 -7.05 14.34
N VAL A 288 1.50 -8.13 14.90
CA VAL A 288 0.05 -8.38 14.92
C VAL A 288 -0.68 -7.28 15.67
N PHE A 289 -0.27 -7.02 16.91
CA PHE A 289 -0.92 -6.04 17.77
C PHE A 289 -0.69 -4.60 17.31
N ALA A 290 0.54 -4.24 16.91
CA ALA A 290 0.83 -2.92 16.35
C ALA A 290 0.08 -2.69 15.03
N GLY A 291 -0.02 -3.71 14.17
CA GLY A 291 -0.83 -3.66 12.94
C GLY A 291 -2.30 -3.40 13.21
N ALA A 292 -2.86 -4.07 14.23
CA ALA A 292 -4.24 -3.84 14.66
C ALA A 292 -4.42 -2.42 15.23
N ALA A 293 -3.52 -1.96 16.10
CA ALA A 293 -3.58 -0.64 16.73
C ALA A 293 -3.46 0.53 15.74
N ILE A 294 -2.59 0.40 14.72
CA ILE A 294 -2.38 1.44 13.69
C ILE A 294 -3.44 1.32 12.57
N GLY A 295 -4.25 0.25 12.55
CA GLY A 295 -5.21 -0.02 11.48
C GLY A 295 -4.55 -0.42 10.15
N ARG A 296 -3.35 -1.01 10.20
CA ARG A 296 -2.55 -1.42 9.03
C ARG A 296 -2.47 -2.95 8.96
N ARG A 297 -3.40 -3.53 8.19
CA ARG A 297 -3.55 -4.99 8.01
C ARG A 297 -2.30 -5.71 7.53
N VAL A 298 -1.41 -5.02 6.80
CA VAL A 298 -0.16 -5.59 6.30
C VAL A 298 0.68 -6.17 7.45
N PHE A 299 0.88 -5.41 8.54
CA PHE A 299 1.63 -5.92 9.69
C PHE A 299 0.94 -7.10 10.37
N THR A 300 -0.39 -7.07 10.47
CA THR A 300 -1.17 -8.17 11.05
C THR A 300 -1.06 -9.45 10.24
N VAL A 301 -1.10 -9.37 8.92
CA VAL A 301 -0.97 -10.53 8.03
C VAL A 301 0.44 -11.11 8.12
N PHE A 302 1.48 -10.28 7.97
CA PHE A 302 2.87 -10.75 8.04
C PHE A 302 3.25 -11.28 9.44
N GLY A 303 2.82 -10.58 10.50
CA GLY A 303 2.99 -11.06 11.87
C GLY A 303 2.26 -12.38 12.12
N GLY A 304 1.02 -12.52 11.63
CA GLY A 304 0.27 -13.76 11.72
C GLY A 304 0.96 -14.93 11.00
N LEU A 305 1.51 -14.68 9.81
CA LEU A 305 2.31 -15.66 9.08
C LEU A 305 3.55 -16.08 9.90
N GLY A 306 4.27 -15.13 10.50
CA GLY A 306 5.44 -15.46 11.30
C GLY A 306 5.12 -16.23 12.58
N VAL A 307 4.03 -15.89 13.29
CA VAL A 307 3.54 -16.67 14.44
C VAL A 307 3.15 -18.08 13.99
N ALA A 308 2.43 -18.21 12.87
CA ALA A 308 2.05 -19.51 12.31
C ALA A 308 3.28 -20.36 11.93
N SER A 309 4.30 -19.75 11.33
CA SER A 309 5.57 -20.45 11.03
C SER A 309 6.27 -20.95 12.29
N TYR A 310 6.31 -20.14 13.36
CA TYR A 310 6.90 -20.55 14.63
C TYR A 310 6.12 -21.68 15.32
N LEU A 311 4.77 -21.58 15.35
CA LEU A 311 3.93 -22.65 15.89
C LEU A 311 4.03 -23.93 15.06
N GLY A 312 4.17 -23.83 13.73
CA GLY A 312 4.44 -24.95 12.85
C GLY A 312 5.79 -25.61 13.15
N TYR A 313 6.85 -24.82 13.36
CA TYR A 313 8.15 -25.33 13.82
C TYR A 313 8.02 -26.11 15.14
N LEU A 314 7.33 -25.52 16.12
CA LEU A 314 7.14 -26.14 17.43
C LEU A 314 6.34 -27.44 17.31
N SER A 315 5.26 -27.42 16.52
CA SER A 315 4.42 -28.58 16.25
C SER A 315 5.20 -29.74 15.62
N TYR A 316 6.01 -29.44 14.60
CA TYR A 316 6.70 -30.47 13.82
C TYR A 316 7.91 -31.05 14.58
N ARG A 317 8.75 -30.18 15.16
CA ARG A 317 10.04 -30.59 15.71
C ARG A 317 10.00 -30.99 17.18
N VAL A 318 9.12 -30.36 17.96
CA VAL A 318 9.07 -30.56 19.42
C VAL A 318 7.94 -31.50 19.82
N PHE A 319 6.84 -31.53 19.06
CA PHE A 319 5.61 -32.24 19.43
C PHE A 319 5.08 -33.21 18.37
N GLY A 320 5.91 -33.63 17.40
CA GLY A 320 5.50 -34.41 16.22
C GLY A 320 4.68 -35.68 16.50
N ASP A 321 4.74 -36.24 17.72
CA ASP A 321 4.02 -37.44 18.15
C ASP A 321 3.04 -37.22 19.34
N SER A 322 2.67 -35.97 19.67
CA SER A 322 1.82 -35.68 20.84
C SER A 322 0.44 -35.11 20.48
N LEU A 323 -0.63 -35.90 20.70
CA LEU A 323 -2.02 -35.45 20.61
C LEU A 323 -2.33 -34.28 21.57
N GLY A 324 -1.58 -34.15 22.68
CA GLY A 324 -1.76 -33.08 23.66
C GLY A 324 -1.41 -31.70 23.11
N PHE A 325 -0.46 -31.61 22.17
CA PHE A 325 -0.11 -30.33 21.56
C PHE A 325 -1.22 -29.77 20.68
N ALA A 326 -1.91 -30.63 19.91
CA ALA A 326 -3.07 -30.21 19.11
C ALA A 326 -4.18 -29.64 20.01
N PHE A 327 -4.40 -30.23 21.19
CA PHE A 327 -5.34 -29.70 22.18
C PHE A 327 -4.90 -28.34 22.74
N VAL A 328 -3.63 -28.19 23.13
CA VAL A 328 -3.09 -26.92 23.64
C VAL A 328 -3.16 -25.83 22.57
N LEU A 329 -2.82 -26.14 21.32
CA LEU A 329 -2.90 -25.20 20.20
C LEU A 329 -4.35 -24.77 19.93
N THR A 330 -5.30 -25.70 20.02
CA THR A 330 -6.74 -25.39 19.90
C THR A 330 -7.21 -24.50 21.05
N LEU A 331 -6.81 -24.78 22.29
CA LEU A 331 -7.12 -23.93 23.44
C LEU A 331 -6.49 -22.53 23.32
N LEU A 332 -5.27 -22.43 22.80
CA LEU A 332 -4.60 -21.15 22.51
C LEU A 332 -5.37 -20.37 21.43
N GLY A 333 -5.77 -21.03 20.34
CA GLY A 333 -6.59 -20.43 19.29
C GLY A 333 -7.94 -19.94 19.83
N LEU A 334 -8.63 -20.75 20.63
CA LEU A 334 -9.87 -20.35 21.31
C LEU A 334 -9.65 -19.20 22.30
N GLY A 335 -8.51 -19.18 23.00
CA GLY A 335 -8.11 -18.09 23.88
C GLY A 335 -7.92 -16.77 23.14
N VAL A 336 -7.28 -16.80 21.96
CA VAL A 336 -7.14 -15.61 21.09
C VAL A 336 -8.50 -15.14 20.57
N VAL A 337 -9.39 -16.05 20.17
CA VAL A 337 -10.76 -15.71 19.77
C VAL A 337 -11.53 -15.07 20.94
N ALA A 338 -11.45 -15.64 22.14
CA ALA A 338 -12.06 -15.08 23.34
C ALA A 338 -11.50 -13.69 23.68
N LEU A 339 -10.19 -13.50 23.53
CA LEU A 339 -9.53 -12.19 23.68
C LEU A 339 -10.06 -11.19 22.65
N GLY A 340 -10.26 -11.61 21.40
CA GLY A 340 -10.86 -10.78 20.35
C GLY A 340 -12.30 -10.36 20.66
N ILE A 341 -13.11 -11.28 21.19
CA ILE A 341 -14.48 -10.99 21.64
C ILE A 341 -14.48 -10.05 22.85
N TRP A 342 -13.57 -10.25 23.80
CA TRP A 342 -13.41 -9.37 24.97
C TRP A 342 -12.98 -7.97 24.54
N TRP A 343 -12.05 -7.87 23.59
CA TRP A 343 -11.60 -6.61 23.01
C TRP A 343 -12.75 -5.87 22.32
N GLN A 344 -13.54 -6.56 21.49
CA GLN A 344 -14.70 -5.97 20.82
C GLN A 344 -15.73 -5.39 21.80
N ARG A 345 -15.84 -5.96 23.00
CA ARG A 345 -16.74 -5.48 24.05
C ARG A 345 -16.22 -4.24 24.80
N HIS A 346 -14.91 -4.00 24.78
CA HIS A 346 -14.27 -2.86 25.45
C HIS A 346 -13.62 -1.91 24.44
N GLU A 347 -13.99 -2.01 23.16
CA GLU A 347 -13.35 -1.29 22.05
C GLU A 347 -13.43 0.22 22.25
N ASP A 348 -14.55 0.73 22.76
CA ASP A 348 -14.75 2.16 23.04
C ASP A 348 -13.85 2.66 24.18
N ASP A 349 -13.74 1.90 25.28
CA ASP A 349 -12.89 2.25 26.43
C ASP A 349 -11.39 2.15 26.10
N ILE A 350 -11.02 1.11 25.34
CA ILE A 350 -9.65 0.86 24.92
C ILE A 350 -9.20 1.93 23.90
N ASN A 351 -10.05 2.27 22.92
CA ASN A 351 -9.76 3.35 21.98
C ASN A 351 -9.64 4.70 22.68
N ALA A 352 -10.44 4.97 23.71
CA ALA A 352 -10.30 6.18 24.52
C ALA A 352 -8.94 6.24 25.25
N TYR A 353 -8.47 5.10 25.78
CA TYR A 353 -7.18 5.00 26.47
C TYR A 353 -5.98 5.11 25.51
N PHE A 354 -6.00 4.42 24.36
CA PHE A 354 -4.93 4.49 23.37
C PHE A 354 -4.90 5.82 22.61
N ALA A 355 -6.05 6.46 22.38
CA ALA A 355 -6.10 7.80 21.79
C ALA A 355 -5.37 8.84 22.65
N ALA A 356 -5.27 8.64 23.97
CA ALA A 356 -4.51 9.51 24.87
C ALA A 356 -2.98 9.39 24.66
N TRP A 357 -2.49 8.26 24.15
CA TRP A 357 -1.06 8.00 23.95
C TRP A 357 -0.62 8.10 22.47
N LEU A 358 -1.55 7.98 21.52
CA LEU A 358 -1.23 8.14 20.10
C LEU A 358 -1.25 9.62 19.65
N PRO A 359 -0.20 10.08 18.94
CA PRO A 359 -0.20 11.40 18.28
C PRO A 359 -1.42 11.56 17.38
N ALA A 360 -2.00 12.77 17.32
CA ALA A 360 -3.27 13.04 16.62
C ALA A 360 -3.32 12.55 15.16
N GLY A 361 -2.18 12.40 14.48
CA GLY A 361 -2.09 11.91 13.10
C GLY A 361 -2.27 10.39 12.92
N LEU A 362 -2.17 9.57 13.97
CA LEU A 362 -2.23 8.10 13.88
C LEU A 362 -3.48 7.48 14.52
N ARG A 363 -4.40 8.32 15.04
CA ARG A 363 -5.64 7.83 15.65
C ARG A 363 -6.52 7.12 14.62
N PRO A 364 -7.23 6.04 15.00
CA PRO A 364 -8.25 5.42 14.16
C PRO A 364 -9.29 6.48 13.77
N ARG A 365 -9.81 6.43 12.54
CA ARG A 365 -10.95 7.27 12.16
C ARG A 365 -12.13 6.86 13.04
N GLN A 366 -12.66 7.80 13.81
CA GLN A 366 -13.97 7.66 14.41
C GLN A 366 -14.98 7.74 13.27
N ASP A 367 -15.47 6.59 12.84
CA ASP A 367 -16.61 6.51 11.93
C ASP A 367 -17.86 6.80 12.78
N LEU A 368 -18.30 8.07 12.82
CA LEU A 368 -19.60 8.49 13.35
C LEU A 368 -20.67 8.44 12.26
#